data_AF-A0A2N5G6X0-F1
#
_entry.id   AF-A0A2N5G6X0-F1
#
_cell.length_a   1.000
_cell.length_b   1.000
_cell.length_c   1.000
_cell.angle_alpha   90.00
_cell.angle_beta   90.00
_cell.angle_gamma   90.00
#
_symmetry.space_group_name_H-M   'P 1'
#
loop_
_entity.id
_entity.type
_entity.pdbx_description
1 polymer ?
#
loop_
_entity_poly.entity_id
_entity_poly.type
_entity_poly.pdbx_seq_one_letter_code
_entity_poly.pdbx_strand_id
1 'polypeptide(L)'
;MIIHYGIEATHIIGQVPEFIELVRRETSPDDEHDSMFIYRSADASSLATNLLLEGELYEDIHLLILLTNATTGDVFSDYGFISEKQNHYLFKSMVSCFLIKNGDKIAVEMAQLQMEEHLVARTKTNGDELFFVALHDQELIGRIAKAYDIEVSFLDLDKPAEKL
;
A
#
# COMPACT_ATOMS: atom_id res chain seq x y z
N MET A 1 9.47 1.36 4.76
CA MET A 1 8.24 0.76 4.19
C MET A 1 8.05 -0.64 4.75
N ILE A 2 6.85 -1.00 5.21
CA ILE A 2 6.58 -2.32 5.82
C ILE A 2 5.56 -3.05 4.95
N ILE A 3 5.93 -4.21 4.42
CA ILE A 3 5.05 -5.05 3.60
C ILE A 3 4.23 -5.97 4.51
N HIS A 4 2.94 -6.07 4.22
CA HIS A 4 2.01 -7.04 4.80
C HIS A 4 1.37 -7.87 3.69
N TYR A 5 0.78 -8.99 4.08
CA TYR A 5 0.00 -9.89 3.24
C TYR A 5 -1.47 -9.70 3.59
N GLY A 6 -2.28 -9.22 2.65
CA GLY A 6 -3.73 -9.20 2.74
C GLY A 6 -4.28 -10.47 2.13
N ILE A 7 -4.82 -11.37 2.94
CA ILE A 7 -5.50 -12.57 2.47
C ILE A 7 -6.98 -12.24 2.33
N GLU A 8 -7.46 -12.20 1.10
CA GLU A 8 -8.84 -11.86 0.79
C GLU A 8 -9.70 -13.13 0.77
N ALA A 9 -10.76 -13.10 1.55
CA ALA A 9 -11.81 -14.08 1.48
C ALA A 9 -12.94 -13.60 0.56
N THR A 10 -13.68 -14.56 0.02
CA THR A 10 -14.89 -14.26 -0.75
C THR A 10 -15.90 -13.51 0.10
N HIS A 11 -16.73 -12.70 -0.55
CA HIS A 11 -17.82 -11.95 0.10
C HIS A 11 -18.83 -12.84 0.88
N ILE A 12 -18.84 -14.16 0.62
CA ILE A 12 -19.68 -15.13 1.31
C ILE A 12 -19.23 -15.32 2.77
N ILE A 13 -17.98 -15.02 3.11
CA ILE A 13 -17.44 -15.22 4.47
C ILE A 13 -18.27 -14.53 5.55
N GLY A 14 -18.89 -13.39 5.24
CA GLY A 14 -19.78 -12.67 6.17
C GLY A 14 -21.04 -13.47 6.56
N GLN A 15 -21.37 -14.53 5.83
CA GLN A 15 -22.47 -15.45 6.12
C GLN A 15 -22.04 -16.63 7.01
N VAL A 16 -20.74 -16.78 7.31
CA VAL A 16 -20.21 -17.85 8.14
C VAL A 16 -19.33 -17.27 9.27
N PRO A 17 -19.92 -16.56 10.26
CA PRO A 17 -19.15 -15.91 11.33
C PRO A 17 -18.27 -16.87 12.13
N GLU A 18 -18.67 -18.13 12.30
CA GLU A 18 -17.86 -19.14 13.00
C GLU A 18 -16.54 -19.41 12.27
N PHE A 19 -16.51 -19.27 10.95
CA PHE A 19 -15.30 -19.43 10.15
C PHE A 19 -14.37 -18.22 10.30
N ILE A 20 -14.91 -17.01 10.37
CA ILE A 20 -14.14 -15.80 10.67
C ILE A 20 -13.43 -15.96 12.03
N GLU A 21 -14.18 -16.39 13.06
CA GLU A 21 -13.61 -16.62 14.39
C GLU A 21 -12.57 -17.74 14.41
N LEU A 22 -12.74 -18.78 13.59
CA LEU A 22 -11.72 -19.82 13.40
C LEU A 22 -10.45 -19.22 12.82
N VAL A 23 -10.53 -18.48 11.71
CA VAL A 23 -9.37 -17.84 11.08
C VAL A 23 -8.66 -16.92 12.08
N ARG A 24 -9.41 -16.05 12.77
CA ARG A 24 -8.86 -15.15 13.79
C ARG A 24 -8.11 -15.89 14.89
N ARG A 25 -8.70 -16.96 15.44
CA ARG A 25 -8.10 -17.73 16.53
C ARG A 25 -6.84 -18.47 16.11
N GLU A 26 -6.85 -19.11 14.94
CA GLU A 26 -5.73 -19.96 14.50
C GLU A 26 -4.58 -19.15 13.91
N THR A 27 -4.84 -17.94 13.38
CA THR A 27 -3.84 -17.17 12.61
C THR A 27 -3.45 -15.84 13.25
N SER A 28 -4.28 -15.30 14.14
CA SER A 28 -4.06 -14.00 14.83
C SER A 28 -3.70 -12.85 13.87
N PRO A 29 -4.63 -12.37 13.02
CA PRO A 29 -4.39 -11.25 12.10
C PRO A 29 -3.84 -10.01 12.81
N ASP A 30 -2.87 -9.34 12.17
CA ASP A 30 -2.33 -8.07 12.65
C ASP A 30 -3.34 -6.93 12.45
N ASP A 31 -4.17 -7.02 11.41
CA ASP A 31 -5.21 -6.06 11.06
C ASP A 31 -6.28 -6.72 10.18
N GLU A 32 -7.40 -6.04 9.96
CA GLU A 32 -8.51 -6.53 9.15
C GLU A 32 -9.19 -5.37 8.41
N HIS A 33 -9.74 -5.67 7.23
CA HIS A 33 -10.56 -4.74 6.45
C HIS A 33 -11.54 -5.52 5.58
N ASP A 34 -12.85 -5.30 5.78
CA ASP A 34 -13.92 -6.04 5.08
C ASP A 34 -13.71 -7.57 5.13
N SER A 35 -13.50 -8.22 3.99
CA SER A 35 -13.24 -9.67 3.89
C SER A 35 -11.75 -10.03 3.87
N MET A 36 -10.86 -9.08 4.21
CA MET A 36 -9.42 -9.25 4.15
C MET A 36 -8.78 -9.34 5.53
N PHE A 37 -8.00 -10.38 5.74
CA PHE A 37 -7.16 -10.57 6.93
C PHE A 37 -5.72 -10.18 6.62
N ILE A 38 -5.12 -9.31 7.44
CA ILE A 38 -3.81 -8.71 7.16
C ILE A 38 -2.76 -9.26 8.12
N TYR A 39 -1.64 -9.71 7.57
CA TYR A 39 -0.55 -10.33 8.32
C TYR A 39 0.80 -9.73 7.95
N ARG A 40 1.68 -9.56 8.93
CA ARG A 40 3.10 -9.28 8.71
C ARG A 40 3.89 -10.56 8.42
N SER A 41 3.48 -11.68 9.00
CA SER A 41 4.17 -12.97 8.87
C SER A 41 3.70 -13.73 7.63
N ALA A 42 4.67 -14.20 6.83
CA ALA A 42 4.40 -15.09 5.70
C ALA A 42 3.86 -16.46 6.14
N ASP A 43 4.27 -16.95 7.32
CA ASP A 43 3.80 -18.22 7.85
C ASP A 43 2.33 -18.12 8.28
N ALA A 44 1.97 -17.02 8.95
CA ALA A 44 0.59 -16.78 9.39
C ALA A 44 -0.35 -16.56 8.19
N SER A 45 0.12 -15.82 7.18
CA SER A 45 -0.66 -15.59 5.94
C SER A 45 -0.85 -16.89 5.15
N SER A 46 0.16 -17.77 5.12
CA SER A 46 0.06 -19.10 4.51
C SER A 46 -0.95 -19.99 5.25
N LEU A 47 -0.96 -19.95 6.59
CA LEU A 47 -1.94 -20.68 7.39
C LEU A 47 -3.37 -20.19 7.12
N ALA A 48 -3.57 -18.87 7.09
CA ALA A 48 -4.87 -18.26 6.77
C ALA A 48 -5.36 -18.65 5.37
N THR A 49 -4.45 -18.61 4.40
CA THR A 49 -4.73 -19.04 3.01
C THR A 49 -5.20 -20.49 2.97
N ASN A 50 -4.50 -21.40 3.66
CA ASN A 50 -4.88 -22.81 3.71
C ASN A 50 -6.25 -23.02 4.37
N LEU A 51 -6.54 -22.35 5.48
CA LEU A 51 -7.84 -22.42 6.13
C LEU A 51 -8.95 -21.96 5.17
N LEU A 52 -8.79 -20.79 4.54
CA LEU A 52 -9.80 -20.27 3.60
C LEU A 52 -9.96 -21.18 2.37
N LEU A 53 -8.90 -21.80 1.88
CA LEU A 53 -8.98 -22.80 0.80
C LEU A 53 -9.77 -24.04 1.23
N GLU A 54 -9.55 -24.57 2.43
CA GLU A 54 -10.31 -25.70 2.98
C GLU A 54 -11.81 -25.37 3.13
N GLY A 55 -12.12 -24.11 3.45
CA GLY A 55 -13.48 -23.62 3.53
C GLY A 55 -14.12 -23.23 2.20
N GLU A 56 -13.40 -23.32 1.07
CA GLU A 56 -13.81 -22.78 -0.24
C GLU A 56 -14.14 -21.27 -0.19
N LEU A 57 -13.48 -20.54 0.70
CA LEU A 57 -13.69 -19.11 0.97
C LEU A 57 -12.52 -18.23 0.54
N TYR A 58 -11.45 -18.79 -0.01
CA TYR A 58 -10.30 -18.03 -0.50
C TYR A 58 -10.60 -17.33 -1.83
N GLU A 59 -10.23 -16.05 -1.95
CA GLU A 59 -10.35 -15.26 -3.18
C GLU A 59 -8.97 -14.91 -3.75
N ASP A 60 -8.14 -14.16 -3.01
CA ASP A 60 -6.84 -13.71 -3.50
C ASP A 60 -5.83 -13.40 -2.36
N ILE A 61 -4.58 -13.12 -2.73
CA ILE A 61 -3.53 -12.61 -1.86
C ILE A 61 -2.93 -11.32 -2.41
N HIS A 62 -2.94 -10.28 -1.58
CA HIS A 62 -2.40 -8.96 -1.92
C HIS A 62 -1.16 -8.63 -1.11
N LEU A 63 -0.13 -8.09 -1.77
CA LEU A 63 0.96 -7.43 -1.06
C LEU A 63 0.55 -5.99 -0.74
N LEU A 64 0.53 -5.68 0.55
CA LEU A 64 0.10 -4.38 1.06
C LEU A 64 1.28 -3.59 1.60
N ILE A 65 1.29 -2.29 1.32
CA ILE A 65 2.25 -1.35 1.90
C ILE A 65 1.57 -0.62 3.06
N LEU A 66 2.07 -0.84 4.27
CA LEU A 66 1.64 -0.05 5.43
C LEU A 66 2.34 1.32 5.42
N LEU A 67 1.55 2.39 5.40
CA LEU A 67 2.03 3.77 5.50
C LEU A 67 1.92 4.28 6.94
N THR A 68 3.05 4.76 7.49
CA THR A 68 3.08 5.41 8.81
C THR A 68 2.98 6.92 8.66
N ASN A 69 2.11 7.61 9.41
CA ASN A 69 1.91 9.06 9.31
C ASN A 69 1.58 9.51 7.86
N ALA A 70 0.65 8.79 7.21
CA ALA A 70 0.28 9.07 5.84
C ALA A 70 -0.53 10.37 5.71
N THR A 71 -0.36 11.06 4.59
CA THR A 71 -1.35 12.00 4.06
C THR A 71 -1.88 11.40 2.77
N THR A 72 -3.20 11.20 2.69
CA THR A 72 -3.87 10.64 1.51
C THR A 72 -4.17 11.75 0.51
N GLY A 73 -4.02 11.47 -0.78
CA GLY A 73 -4.58 12.30 -1.83
C GLY A 73 -6.01 11.89 -2.17
N ASP A 74 -6.62 12.59 -3.12
CA ASP A 74 -8.05 12.44 -3.45
C ASP A 74 -8.38 11.08 -4.07
N VAL A 75 -7.42 10.44 -4.73
CA VAL A 75 -7.58 9.13 -5.37
C VAL A 75 -7.18 7.96 -4.47
N PHE A 76 -6.86 8.20 -3.19
CA PHE A 76 -6.34 7.16 -2.29
C PHE A 76 -7.16 5.87 -2.26
N SER A 77 -8.49 6.00 -2.18
CA SER A 77 -9.40 4.85 -2.04
C SER A 77 -9.41 3.91 -3.24
N ASP A 78 -8.88 4.34 -4.39
CA ASP A 78 -8.81 3.51 -5.59
C ASP A 78 -7.56 2.60 -5.59
N TYR A 79 -6.59 2.89 -4.72
CA TYR A 79 -5.28 2.22 -4.67
C TYR A 79 -4.93 1.69 -3.28
N GLY A 80 -5.83 1.87 -2.32
CA GLY A 80 -5.59 1.59 -0.93
C GLY A 80 -6.83 1.74 -0.08
N PHE A 81 -6.67 1.51 1.21
CA PHE A 81 -7.77 1.55 2.17
C PHE A 81 -7.27 1.94 3.56
N ILE A 82 -8.21 2.38 4.39
CA ILE A 82 -8.00 2.59 5.82
C ILE A 82 -8.65 1.42 6.55
N SER A 83 -7.85 0.65 7.29
CA SER A 83 -8.34 -0.50 8.04
C SER A 83 -9.20 -0.09 9.25
N GLU A 84 -9.83 -1.09 9.89
CA GLU A 84 -10.58 -0.86 11.13
C GLU A 84 -9.71 -0.24 12.24
N LYS A 85 -8.42 -0.59 12.28
CA LYS A 85 -7.43 -0.02 13.21
C LYS A 85 -6.88 1.34 12.79
N GLN A 86 -7.46 1.98 11.77
CA GLN A 86 -7.05 3.29 11.23
C GLN A 86 -5.64 3.28 10.61
N ASN A 87 -5.17 2.10 10.19
CA ASN A 87 -3.92 1.99 9.44
C ASN A 87 -4.17 2.21 7.95
N HIS A 88 -3.23 2.86 7.28
CA HIS A 88 -3.32 3.16 5.85
C HIS A 88 -2.53 2.14 5.05
N TYR A 89 -3.21 1.41 4.16
CA TYR A 89 -2.61 0.42 3.29
C TYR A 89 -2.73 0.83 1.83
N LEU A 90 -1.71 0.52 1.03
CA LEU A 90 -1.76 0.58 -0.43
C LEU A 90 -1.57 -0.81 -1.02
N PHE A 91 -2.29 -1.11 -2.10
CA PHE A 91 -2.01 -2.28 -2.93
C PHE A 91 -0.71 -2.07 -3.69
N LYS A 92 0.33 -2.83 -3.31
CA LYS A 92 1.68 -2.68 -3.86
C LYS A 92 1.71 -2.78 -5.38
N SER A 93 0.90 -3.65 -5.97
CA SER A 93 0.81 -3.88 -7.41
C SER A 93 0.20 -2.71 -8.19
N MET A 94 -0.46 -1.76 -7.52
CA MET A 94 -1.20 -0.67 -8.17
C MET A 94 -0.49 0.68 -8.09
N VAL A 95 0.58 0.78 -7.30
CA VAL A 95 1.25 2.05 -7.01
C VAL A 95 2.73 2.04 -7.40
N SER A 96 3.25 3.22 -7.72
CA SER A 96 4.67 3.50 -7.83
C SER A 96 5.08 4.47 -6.71
N CYS A 97 6.30 4.32 -6.22
CA CYS A 97 6.84 5.17 -5.15
C CYS A 97 8.05 5.94 -5.66
N PHE A 98 8.12 7.23 -5.36
CA PHE A 98 9.27 8.05 -5.69
C PHE A 98 9.57 9.06 -4.58
N LEU A 99 10.75 9.65 -4.70
CA LEU A 99 11.23 10.76 -3.87
C LEU A 99 11.89 11.80 -4.76
N ILE A 100 11.79 13.06 -4.36
CA ILE A 100 12.45 14.18 -5.02
C ILE A 100 13.87 14.28 -4.44
N LYS A 101 14.88 14.15 -5.30
CA LYS A 101 16.30 14.13 -4.92
C LYS A 101 16.97 15.48 -4.95
N ASN A 102 16.59 16.31 -5.93
CA ASN A 102 17.25 17.57 -6.19
C ASN A 102 16.34 18.51 -6.98
N GLY A 103 16.63 19.80 -6.92
CA GLY A 103 15.87 20.85 -7.60
C GLY A 103 15.94 22.16 -6.83
N ASP A 104 15.77 23.28 -7.52
CA ASP A 104 15.57 24.56 -6.84
C ASP A 104 14.27 24.52 -6.02
N LYS A 105 14.26 25.19 -4.87
CA LYS A 105 13.13 25.17 -3.94
C LYS A 105 11.81 25.55 -4.63
N ILE A 106 11.82 26.61 -5.47
CA ILE A 106 10.61 27.08 -6.14
C ILE A 106 10.16 26.04 -7.19
N ALA A 107 11.11 25.46 -7.92
CA ALA A 107 10.82 24.43 -8.90
C ALA A 107 10.20 23.17 -8.26
N VAL A 108 10.74 22.74 -7.11
CA VAL A 108 10.21 21.61 -6.34
C VAL A 108 8.79 21.89 -5.86
N GLU A 109 8.55 23.07 -5.26
CA GLU A 109 7.22 23.47 -4.79
C GLU A 109 6.20 23.47 -5.94
N MET A 110 6.57 24.02 -7.11
CA MET A 110 5.68 24.06 -8.27
C MET A 110 5.43 22.68 -8.88
N ALA A 111 6.45 21.83 -8.95
CA ALA A 111 6.30 20.46 -9.42
C ALA A 111 5.39 19.64 -8.50
N GLN A 112 5.56 19.77 -7.18
CA GLN A 112 4.71 19.09 -6.19
C GLN A 112 3.25 19.50 -6.33
N LEU A 113 2.95 20.78 -6.53
CA LEU A 113 1.58 21.25 -6.77
C LEU A 113 0.94 20.56 -7.99
N GLN A 114 1.70 20.33 -9.06
CA GLN A 114 1.17 19.61 -10.23
C GLN A 114 1.05 18.10 -9.96
N MET A 115 1.93 17.52 -9.13
CA MET A 115 1.88 16.10 -8.77
C MET A 115 0.73 15.77 -7.80
N GLU A 116 0.26 16.73 -6.99
CA GLU A 116 -0.83 16.55 -6.02
C GLU A 116 -2.12 16.04 -6.68
N GLU A 117 -2.41 16.42 -7.93
CA GLU A 117 -3.59 15.93 -8.67
C GLU A 117 -3.57 14.40 -8.92
N HIS A 118 -2.39 13.80 -8.88
CA HIS A 118 -2.16 12.37 -9.13
C HIS A 118 -1.69 11.62 -7.88
N LEU A 119 -1.59 12.32 -6.75
CA LEU A 119 -1.05 11.77 -5.53
C LEU A 119 -2.05 10.76 -4.94
N VAL A 120 -1.59 9.52 -4.75
CA VAL A 120 -2.32 8.51 -4.00
C VAL A 120 -2.12 8.75 -2.51
N ALA A 121 -0.87 8.87 -2.08
CA ALA A 121 -0.52 9.20 -0.71
C ALA A 121 0.91 9.71 -0.61
N ARG A 122 1.26 10.33 0.52
CA ARG A 122 2.64 10.57 0.93
C ARG A 122 2.88 10.15 2.37
N THR A 123 4.12 9.80 2.68
CA THR A 123 4.56 9.41 4.03
C THR A 123 5.98 9.88 4.25
N LYS A 124 6.41 9.94 5.52
CA LYS A 124 7.80 10.24 5.88
C LYS A 124 8.46 9.01 6.47
N THR A 125 9.61 8.62 5.91
CA THR A 125 10.43 7.51 6.39
C THR A 125 11.88 7.98 6.47
N ASN A 126 12.54 7.79 7.62
CA ASN A 126 13.96 8.15 7.82
C ASN A 126 14.32 9.62 7.49
N GLY A 127 13.35 10.53 7.57
CA GLY A 127 13.53 11.95 7.23
C GLY A 127 13.22 12.31 5.78
N ASP A 128 13.11 11.32 4.89
CA ASP A 128 12.72 11.50 3.50
C ASP A 128 11.21 11.42 3.33
N GLU A 129 10.68 12.27 2.45
CA GLU A 129 9.28 12.23 2.03
C GLU A 129 9.14 11.32 0.81
N LEU A 130 8.26 10.33 0.94
CA LEU A 130 7.94 9.37 -0.09
C LEU A 130 6.56 9.70 -0.65
N PHE A 131 6.48 9.75 -1.98
CA PHE A 131 5.26 10.01 -2.72
C PHE A 131 4.83 8.73 -3.42
N PHE A 132 3.53 8.43 -3.35
CA PHE A 132 2.89 7.31 -4.02
C PHE A 132 1.93 7.84 -5.06
N VAL A 133 2.00 7.29 -6.26
CA VAL A 133 1.11 7.58 -7.39
C VAL A 133 0.63 6.28 -7.98
N ALA A 134 -0.40 6.33 -8.83
CA ALA A 134 -0.80 5.17 -9.61
C ALA A 134 0.39 4.65 -10.43
N LEU A 135 0.50 3.33 -10.59
CA LEU A 135 1.62 2.71 -11.33
C LEU A 135 1.75 3.27 -12.76
N HIS A 136 0.62 3.55 -13.41
CA HIS A 136 0.59 4.11 -14.77
C HIS A 136 0.99 5.59 -14.85
N ASP A 137 0.98 6.33 -13.73
CA ASP A 137 1.37 7.74 -13.66
C ASP A 137 2.88 7.95 -13.50
N GLN A 138 3.67 6.87 -13.38
CA GLN A 138 5.12 6.95 -13.26
C GLN A 138 5.77 7.77 -14.40
N GLU A 139 5.33 7.58 -15.65
CA GLU A 139 5.82 8.36 -16.79
C GLU A 139 5.42 9.85 -16.69
N LEU A 140 4.21 10.12 -16.20
CA LEU A 140 3.74 11.49 -15.96
C LEU A 140 4.64 12.20 -14.94
N ILE A 141 4.95 11.56 -13.82
CA ILE A 141 5.86 12.12 -12.81
C ILE A 141 7.23 12.42 -13.41
N GLY A 142 7.78 11.53 -14.25
CA GLY A 142 9.02 11.80 -14.99
C GLY A 142 8.95 13.02 -15.92
N ARG A 143 7.81 13.22 -16.59
CA ARG A 143 7.57 14.39 -17.45
C ARG A 143 7.45 15.69 -16.65
N ILE A 144 6.75 15.67 -15.51
CA ILE A 144 6.66 16.81 -14.59
C ILE A 144 8.05 17.16 -14.06
N ALA A 145 8.79 16.15 -13.59
CA ALA A 145 10.15 16.36 -13.07
C ALA A 145 11.05 17.06 -14.10
N LYS A 146 11.01 16.60 -15.36
CA LYS A 146 11.73 17.22 -16.47
C LYS A 146 11.25 18.65 -16.79
N ALA A 147 9.96 18.92 -16.72
CA ALA A 147 9.40 20.24 -17.04
C ALA A 147 9.83 21.32 -16.03
N TYR A 148 10.01 20.93 -14.76
CA TYR A 148 10.47 21.83 -13.70
C TYR A 148 11.97 21.74 -13.40
N ASP A 149 12.74 20.95 -14.16
CA ASP A 149 14.18 20.74 -13.93
C ASP A 149 14.50 20.23 -12.50
N ILE A 150 13.70 19.25 -12.04
CA ILE A 150 13.92 18.55 -10.77
C ILE A 150 14.32 17.08 -11.01
N GLU A 151 15.01 16.51 -10.03
CA GLU A 151 15.41 15.10 -10.05
C GLU A 151 14.47 14.27 -9.16
N VAL A 152 13.91 13.19 -9.72
CA VAL A 152 13.13 12.20 -8.97
C VAL A 152 13.78 10.82 -9.07
N SER A 153 13.69 10.05 -7.99
CA SER A 153 14.13 8.65 -7.96
C SER A 153 12.96 7.76 -7.62
N PHE A 154 12.67 6.81 -8.51
CA PHE A 154 11.68 5.76 -8.24
C PHE A 154 12.30 4.66 -7.40
N LEU A 155 11.55 4.21 -6.41
CA LEU A 155 11.93 3.10 -5.55
C LEU A 155 11.43 1.79 -6.14
N ASP A 156 12.30 0.78 -6.06
CA ASP A 156 11.93 -0.58 -6.38
C ASP A 156 11.21 -1.20 -5.19
N LEU A 157 9.88 -1.28 -5.27
CA LEU A 157 9.03 -1.80 -4.21
C LEU A 157 9.22 -3.31 -3.98
N ASP A 158 9.90 -4.02 -4.89
CA ASP A 158 10.26 -5.44 -4.75
C ASP A 158 11.58 -5.65 -4.00
N LYS A 159 12.37 -4.59 -3.75
CA LYS A 159 13.60 -4.69 -2.97
C LYS A 159 13.34 -4.55 -1.47
N PRO A 160 14.02 -5.34 -0.61
CA PRO A 160 13.93 -5.21 0.84
C PRO A 160 14.32 -3.81 1.30
N ALA A 161 13.58 -3.27 2.28
CA ALA A 161 13.74 -1.91 2.80
C ALA A 161 15.11 -1.61 3.45
N GLU A 162 15.96 -2.62 3.67
CA GLU A 162 17.33 -2.45 4.20
C GLU A 162 18.31 -1.81 3.21
N LYS A 163 17.88 -1.56 1.97
CA LYS A 163 18.70 -0.92 0.92
C LYS A 163 18.09 0.36 0.33
N LEU A 164 17.16 0.98 1.06
CA LEU A 164 16.61 2.30 0.74
C LEU A 164 17.34 3.39 1.52
#